data_AF-A0A389MI15-F1
#
_entry.id   AF-A0A389MI15-F1
#
_cell.length_a   1.000
_cell.length_b   1.000
_cell.length_c   1.000
_cell.angle_alpha   90.00
_cell.angle_beta   90.00
_cell.angle_gamma   90.00
#
_symmetry.space_group_name_H-M   'P 1'
#
loop_
_entity.id
_entity.type
_entity.pdbx_description
1 polymer ?
#
loop_
_entity_poly.entity_id
_entity_poly.type
_entity_poly.pdbx_seq_one_letter_code
_entity_poly.pdbx_strand_id
1 'polypeptide(L)'
;MEDLAEKINMAPSTFHKHFKEVTTLSPLQYQKHLRLCEAQRLMLADPYSASQAAFAVGYESSNQFSREYKRLFGDTPKNSITHSLSLYPVVNTIR
;
A
#
# COMPACT_ATOMS: atom_id res chain seq x y z
N MET A 1 -1.65 13.10 8.81
CA MET A 1 -3.14 13.11 8.71
C MET A 1 -3.71 14.35 9.36
N GLU A 2 -3.10 14.87 10.43
CA GLU A 2 -3.37 16.21 10.96
C GLU A 2 -3.27 17.29 9.85
N ASP A 3 -2.23 17.24 9.01
CA ASP A 3 -2.09 18.16 7.86
C ASP A 3 -3.25 18.11 6.84
N LEU A 4 -3.91 16.95 6.71
CA LEU A 4 -5.04 16.80 5.79
C LEU A 4 -6.34 17.30 6.43
N ALA A 5 -6.49 17.12 7.74
CA ALA A 5 -7.61 17.64 8.53
C ALA A 5 -7.58 19.18 8.61
N GLU A 6 -6.39 19.77 8.75
CA GLU A 6 -6.19 21.21 8.70
C GLU A 6 -6.54 21.79 7.33
N LYS A 7 -6.14 21.12 6.23
CA LYS A 7 -6.46 21.55 4.86
C LYS A 7 -7.95 21.56 4.52
N ILE A 8 -8.77 20.79 5.24
CA ILE A 8 -10.23 20.73 5.05
C ILE A 8 -11.02 21.49 6.12
N ASN A 9 -10.35 22.30 6.96
CA ASN A 9 -10.96 23.06 8.06
C ASN A 9 -11.83 22.19 9.01
N MET A 10 -11.42 20.95 9.27
CA MET A 10 -12.12 20.07 10.22
C MET A 10 -11.25 19.75 11.43
N ALA A 11 -11.86 19.73 12.61
CA ALA A 11 -11.20 19.18 13.80
C ALA A 11 -10.82 17.69 13.54
N PRO A 12 -9.62 17.23 13.96
CA PRO A 12 -9.13 15.87 13.68
C PRO A 12 -10.08 14.75 14.10
N SER A 13 -10.81 14.93 15.20
CA SER A 13 -11.82 13.99 15.71
C SER A 13 -13.03 13.86 14.79
N THR A 14 -13.55 14.98 14.28
CA THR A 14 -14.65 15.01 13.30
C THR A 14 -14.23 14.37 11.99
N PHE A 15 -13.03 14.70 11.50
CA PHE A 15 -12.48 14.09 10.29
C PHE A 15 -12.32 12.57 10.43
N HIS A 16 -11.76 12.07 11.53
CA HIS A 16 -11.61 10.63 11.76
C HIS A 16 -12.95 9.87 11.76
N LYS A 17 -13.98 10.45 12.41
CA LYS A 17 -15.32 9.86 12.46
C LYS A 17 -15.94 9.79 11.07
N HIS A 18 -15.96 10.91 10.35
CA HIS A 18 -16.54 10.98 9.01
C HIS A 18 -15.77 10.12 8.00
N PHE A 19 -14.44 10.11 8.08
CA PHE A 19 -13.61 9.27 7.23
C PHE A 19 -13.91 7.78 7.44
N LYS A 20 -14.09 7.36 8.69
CA LYS A 20 -14.47 5.98 9.01
C LYS A 20 -15.89 5.66 8.57
N GLU A 21 -16.83 6.60 8.69
CA GLU A 21 -18.21 6.43 8.20
C GLU A 21 -18.24 6.20 6.68
N VAL A 22 -17.39 6.91 5.92
CA VAL A 22 -17.35 6.82 4.45
C VAL A 22 -16.50 5.63 3.97
N THR A 23 -15.34 5.40 4.57
CA THR A 23 -14.36 4.40 4.08
C THR A 23 -14.39 3.09 4.84
N THR A 24 -15.17 2.98 5.93
CA THR A 24 -15.18 1.89 6.93
C THR A 24 -13.87 1.69 7.70
N LEU A 25 -12.80 2.38 7.29
CA LEU A 25 -11.46 2.27 7.84
C LEU A 25 -11.07 3.54 8.59
N SER A 26 -10.21 3.40 9.61
CA SER A 26 -9.57 4.60 10.15
C SER A 26 -8.66 5.21 9.07
N PRO A 27 -8.44 6.52 9.07
CA PRO A 27 -7.61 7.15 8.04
C PRO A 27 -6.18 6.60 7.97
N LEU A 28 -5.61 6.18 9.11
CA LEU A 28 -4.31 5.52 9.15
C LEU A 28 -4.36 4.13 8.49
N GLN A 29 -5.42 3.35 8.72
CA GLN A 29 -5.60 2.04 8.07
C GLN A 29 -5.75 2.20 6.56
N TYR A 30 -6.50 3.20 6.11
CA TYR A 30 -6.66 3.51 4.69
C TYR A 30 -5.35 3.95 4.06
N GLN A 31 -4.59 4.84 4.71
CA GLN A 31 -3.27 5.24 4.23
C GLN A 31 -2.32 4.05 4.09
N LYS A 32 -2.30 3.14 5.07
CA LYS A 32 -1.52 1.90 4.99
C LYS A 32 -1.96 1.05 3.80
N HIS A 33 -3.26 0.90 3.60
CA HIS A 33 -3.79 0.14 2.47
C HIS A 33 -3.33 0.73 1.13
N LEU A 34 -3.44 2.05 0.95
CA LEU A 34 -2.97 2.73 -0.26
C LEU A 34 -1.47 2.55 -0.49
N ARG A 35 -0.65 2.68 0.56
CA ARG A 35 0.80 2.46 0.47
C ARG A 35 1.14 1.04 0.03
N LEU A 36 0.44 0.05 0.57
CA LEU A 36 0.64 -1.36 0.24
C LEU A 36 0.22 -1.67 -1.22
N CYS A 37 -0.87 -1.09 -1.70
CA CYS A 37 -1.29 -1.20 -3.11
C CYS A 37 -0.29 -0.54 -4.06
N GLU A 38 0.20 0.65 -3.72
CA GLU A 38 1.19 1.34 -4.55
C GLU A 38 2.52 0.58 -4.59
N ALA A 39 2.94 -0.01 -3.47
CA ALA A 39 4.12 -0.87 -3.45
C ALA A 39 3.93 -2.09 -4.35
N GLN A 40 2.75 -2.71 -4.36
CA GLN A 40 2.43 -3.79 -5.29
C GLN A 40 2.54 -3.31 -6.74
N ARG A 41 1.96 -2.14 -7.06
CA ARG A 41 2.06 -1.55 -8.41
C ARG A 41 3.51 -1.35 -8.84
N LEU A 42 4.36 -0.79 -7.98
CA LEU A 42 5.79 -0.57 -8.25
C LEU A 42 6.54 -1.88 -8.50
N MET A 43 6.24 -2.92 -7.71
CA MET A 43 6.87 -4.23 -7.85
C MET A 43 6.43 -4.99 -9.12
N LEU A 44 5.27 -4.63 -9.71
CA LEU A 44 4.75 -5.24 -10.93
C LEU A 44 5.15 -4.49 -12.20
N ALA A 45 5.19 -3.16 -12.14
CA ALA A 45 5.47 -2.32 -13.29
C ALA A 45 6.97 -2.16 -13.57
N ASP A 46 7.81 -2.22 -12.53
CA ASP A 46 9.23 -1.90 -12.60
C ASP A 46 10.05 -2.99 -11.87
N PRO A 47 11.38 -3.10 -12.10
CA PRO A 47 12.24 -4.07 -11.41
C PRO A 47 12.52 -3.72 -9.94
N TYR A 48 11.54 -3.15 -9.22
CA TYR A 48 11.67 -2.83 -7.81
C TYR A 48 11.64 -4.10 -6.97
N SER A 49 12.67 -4.30 -6.16
CA SER A 49 12.61 -5.27 -5.08
C SER A 49 11.58 -4.85 -4.03
N ALA A 50 11.07 -5.82 -3.27
CA ALA A 50 10.14 -5.56 -2.16
C ALA A 50 10.68 -4.55 -1.13
N SER A 51 12.00 -4.54 -0.93
CA SER A 51 12.67 -3.57 -0.05
C SER A 51 12.61 -2.16 -0.64
N GLN A 52 12.95 -2.00 -1.91
CA GLN A 52 12.89 -0.70 -2.60
C GLN A 52 11.46 -0.17 -2.65
N ALA A 53 10.48 -1.02 -2.95
CA ALA A 53 9.07 -0.63 -2.94
C ALA A 53 8.59 -0.21 -1.54
N ALA A 54 9.01 -0.92 -0.48
CA ALA A 54 8.69 -0.56 0.90
C ALA A 54 9.19 0.85 1.26
N PHE A 55 10.45 1.15 0.95
CA PHE A 55 11.02 2.48 1.20
C PHE A 55 10.37 3.55 0.34
N ALA A 56 10.08 3.27 -0.93
CA ALA A 56 9.44 4.21 -1.85
C ALA A 56 8.04 4.65 -1.39
N VAL A 57 7.28 3.77 -0.74
CA VAL A 57 5.95 4.10 -0.19
C VAL A 57 5.99 4.59 1.27
N GLY A 58 7.18 4.80 1.83
CA GLY A 58 7.38 5.42 3.14
C GLY A 58 7.31 4.48 4.33
N TYR A 59 7.69 3.20 4.18
CA TYR A 59 8.01 2.35 5.32
C TYR A 59 9.48 2.54 5.72
N GLU A 60 9.74 2.65 7.02
CA GLU A 60 11.09 2.70 7.58
C GLU A 60 11.74 1.31 7.67
N SER A 61 10.94 0.24 7.59
CA SER A 61 11.40 -1.14 7.72
C SER A 61 10.72 -2.07 6.73
N SER A 62 11.52 -2.72 5.90
CA SER A 62 11.08 -3.77 4.97
C SER A 62 10.44 -4.98 5.68
N ASN A 63 10.85 -5.28 6.92
CA ASN A 63 10.25 -6.34 7.73
C ASN A 63 8.83 -5.97 8.18
N GLN A 64 8.62 -4.72 8.61
CA GLN A 64 7.28 -4.24 8.98
C GLN A 64 6.36 -4.26 7.75
N PHE A 65 6.84 -3.75 6.62
CA PHE A 65 6.14 -3.80 5.33
C PHE A 65 5.73 -5.23 4.97
N SER A 66 6.66 -6.18 5.00
CA SER A 66 6.38 -7.57 4.60
C SER A 66 5.29 -8.23 5.46
N ARG A 67 5.26 -7.93 6.77
CA ARG A 67 4.20 -8.43 7.68
C ARG A 67 2.84 -7.80 7.37
N GLU A 68 2.80 -6.48 7.16
CA GLU A 68 1.55 -5.79 6.83
C GLU A 68 1.03 -6.16 5.44
N TYR A 69 1.92 -6.32 4.46
CA TYR A 69 1.61 -6.77 3.11
C TYR A 69 0.98 -8.16 3.14
N LYS A 70 1.62 -9.13 3.82
CA LYS A 70 1.08 -10.49 3.96
C LYS A 70 -0.29 -10.50 4.65
N ARG A 71 -0.50 -9.63 5.64
CA ARG A 71 -1.80 -9.51 6.32
C ARG A 71 -2.89 -9.00 5.38
N LEU A 72 -2.55 -8.11 4.43
CA LEU A 72 -3.52 -7.53 3.53
C LEU A 72 -3.78 -8.38 2.28
N PHE A 73 -2.72 -8.92 1.67
CA PHE A 73 -2.79 -9.64 0.39
C PHE A 73 -2.75 -11.17 0.54
N GLY A 74 -2.60 -11.68 1.76
CA GLY A 74 -2.54 -13.12 2.06
C GLY A 74 -1.19 -13.79 1.80
N ASP A 75 -0.31 -13.16 1.02
CA ASP A 75 0.97 -13.74 0.61
C ASP A 75 2.13 -12.73 0.71
N THR A 76 3.36 -13.23 0.66
CA THR A 76 4.53 -12.34 0.70
C THR A 76 4.66 -11.52 -0.59
N PRO A 77 5.29 -10.32 -0.55
CA PRO A 77 5.53 -9.52 -1.75
C PRO A 77 6.14 -10.33 -2.92
N LYS A 78 7.16 -11.15 -2.63
CA LYS A 78 7.85 -12.00 -3.62
C LYS A 78 6.93 -13.05 -4.27
N ASN A 79 6.09 -13.71 -3.47
CA ASN A 79 5.16 -14.72 -3.97
C ASN A 79 4.01 -14.07 -4.75
N SER A 80 3.51 -12.94 -4.26
CA SER A 80 2.42 -12.18 -4.88
C SER A 80 2.79 -11.73 -6.29
N ILE A 81 4.01 -11.24 -6.50
CA ILE A 81 4.52 -10.88 -7.84
C ILE A 81 4.59 -12.12 -8.73
N THR A 82 5.23 -13.19 -8.25
CA THR A 82 5.37 -14.45 -9.01
C THR A 82 4.01 -14.99 -9.48
N HIS A 83 3.00 -15.01 -8.59
CA HIS A 83 1.65 -15.44 -8.94
C HIS A 83 0.94 -14.47 -9.89
N SER A 84 1.08 -13.16 -9.70
CA SER A 84 0.45 -12.20 -10.59
C SER A 84 1.04 -12.23 -12.02
N LEU A 85 2.35 -12.42 -12.17
CA LEU A 85 3.00 -12.55 -13.46
C LEU A 85 2.61 -13.85 -14.17
N SER A 86 2.29 -14.93 -13.44
CA SER A 86 1.79 -16.16 -14.06
C SER A 86 0.35 -16.06 -14.55
N LEU A 87 -0.45 -15.16 -13.98
CA LEU A 87 -1.84 -14.90 -14.38
C LEU A 87 -1.97 -13.85 -15.50
N TYR A 88 -0.92 -13.08 -15.80
CA TYR A 88 -0.89 -12.07 -16.87
C TYR A 88 0.35 -12.24 -17.78
N PRO A 89 0.31 -13.14 -18.79
CA PRO A 89 1.46 -13.44 -19.65
C PRO A 89 1.93 -12.28 -20.55
N VAL A 90 1.22 -11.15 -20.60
CA VAL A 90 1.47 -10.06 -21.56
C VAL A 90 2.62 -9.12 -21.13
N VAL A 91 2.92 -9.01 -19.83
CA VAL A 91 3.96 -8.09 -19.32
C VAL A 91 5.40 -8.60 -19.51
N ASN A 92 5.60 -9.85 -19.93
CA ASN A 92 6.93 -10.47 -20.09
C ASN A 92 7.52 -10.32 -21.51
N THR A 93 6.98 -9.43 -22.35
CA THR A 93 7.32 -9.33 -23.79
C THR A 93 8.32 -8.22 -24.13
N ILE A 94 8.80 -7.43 -23.16
CA ILE A 94 9.82 -6.40 -23.44
C ILE A 94 10.99 -6.63 -22.49
N ARG A 95 11.84 -7.58 -22.87
CA ARG A 95 13.17 -7.78 -22.30
C ARG A 95 14.20 -7.68 -23.41
#